data_AF-A0A1V6I845-F1
#
_entry.id   AF-A0A1V6I845-F1
#
_cell.length_a   1.000
_cell.length_b   1.000
_cell.length_c   1.000
_cell.angle_alpha   90.00
_cell.angle_beta   90.00
_cell.angle_gamma   90.00
#
_symmetry.space_group_name_H-M   'P 1'
#
loop_
_entity.id
_entity.type
_entity.pdbx_description
1 polymer ?
#
loop_
_entity_poly.entity_id
_entity_poly.type
_entity_poly.pdbx_seq_one_letter_code
_entity_poly.pdbx_strand_id
1 'polypeptide(L)'
;MKFFKFKILIIVIIILSFACSNKTKDKTSIDTNEELNLEQMIEKYSNYNFSNCDEFIKVGNQIIDTYIKTVDLAFDGDMHAFYELDKYPEFMAKLDTVADKFYIDCPEKIDNWTKSVEKRTSLSNKKIMAMTSSEIDSISWDESVEEELNRQIEELEEDLKRIADEETSELKID
;
A
#
# COMPACT_ATOMS: atom_id res chain seq x y z
N MET A 1 -15.70 -64.01 13.11
CA MET A 1 -15.83 -62.65 13.68
C MET A 1 -14.63 -61.84 13.20
N LYS A 2 -14.80 -60.91 12.24
CA LYS A 2 -14.85 -59.46 12.47
C LYS A 2 -13.67 -58.99 13.36
N PHE A 3 -12.70 -58.19 12.91
CA PHE A 3 -12.87 -56.78 12.57
C PHE A 3 -11.53 -56.07 12.21
N PHE A 4 -11.65 -54.95 11.46
CA PHE A 4 -10.75 -53.77 11.35
C PHE A 4 -9.31 -53.96 10.80
N LYS A 5 -8.99 -53.63 9.54
CA LYS A 5 -8.78 -52.30 8.92
C LYS A 5 -7.94 -51.32 9.76
N PHE A 6 -6.65 -51.16 9.44
CA PHE A 6 -5.82 -49.93 9.47
C PHE A 6 -4.48 -50.26 8.78
N LYS A 7 -4.27 -49.96 7.49
CA LYS A 7 -3.67 -48.72 6.94
C LYS A 7 -2.51 -48.18 7.77
N ILE A 8 -1.28 -48.36 7.29
CA ILE A 8 -0.24 -47.34 7.06
C ILE A 8 0.85 -48.03 6.23
N LEU A 9 0.83 -47.81 4.91
CA LEU A 9 1.95 -48.12 4.02
C LEU A 9 2.61 -46.77 3.74
N ILE A 10 3.70 -46.48 4.45
CA ILE A 10 4.52 -45.29 4.21
C ILE A 10 5.27 -45.54 2.90
N ILE A 11 4.84 -44.89 1.83
CA ILE A 11 5.67 -44.73 0.63
C ILE A 11 5.97 -43.23 0.51
N VAL A 12 7.18 -42.88 0.93
CA VAL A 12 7.79 -41.59 0.66
C VAL A 12 8.20 -41.59 -0.81
N ILE A 13 7.48 -40.84 -1.65
CA ILE A 13 7.89 -40.52 -3.01
C ILE A 13 8.37 -39.08 -3.01
N ILE A 14 9.69 -38.90 -2.83
CA ILE A 14 10.39 -37.66 -3.15
C ILE A 14 10.60 -37.70 -4.67
N ILE A 15 9.78 -36.96 -5.42
CA ILE A 15 10.10 -36.64 -6.80
C ILE A 15 10.77 -35.27 -6.81
N LEU A 16 12.09 -35.29 -6.77
CA LEU A 16 12.93 -34.24 -7.32
C LEU A 16 12.76 -34.28 -8.84
N SER A 17 11.95 -33.37 -9.38
CA SER A 17 11.96 -33.05 -10.81
C SER A 17 12.64 -31.71 -11.00
N PHE A 18 13.97 -31.75 -11.11
CA PHE A 18 14.66 -30.79 -11.97
C PHE A 18 14.26 -31.12 -13.41
N ALA A 19 13.47 -30.24 -14.02
CA ALA A 19 13.30 -30.19 -15.47
C ALA A 19 13.10 -28.74 -15.88
N CYS A 20 14.18 -28.08 -16.30
CA CYS A 20 14.09 -26.99 -17.25
C CYS A 20 13.49 -27.56 -18.56
N SER A 21 12.28 -27.14 -18.91
CA SER A 21 11.77 -27.22 -20.27
C SER A 21 10.71 -26.15 -20.49
N ASN A 22 10.83 -25.45 -21.62
CA ASN A 22 10.00 -24.37 -22.12
C ASN A 22 8.56 -24.35 -21.59
N LYS A 23 8.23 -23.35 -20.77
CA LYS A 23 6.83 -23.02 -20.50
C LYS A 23 6.36 -21.97 -21.52
N THR A 24 5.71 -22.48 -22.56
CA THR A 24 4.46 -21.90 -23.06
C THR A 24 3.72 -21.22 -21.91
N LYS A 25 3.27 -19.98 -22.15
CA LYS A 25 2.45 -19.18 -21.23
C LYS A 25 1.18 -19.97 -20.89
N ASP A 26 1.30 -20.83 -19.89
CA ASP A 26 0.17 -21.48 -19.27
C ASP A 26 -0.56 -20.39 -18.50
N LYS A 27 -1.84 -20.23 -18.80
CA LYS A 27 -2.68 -19.18 -18.22
C LYS A 27 -2.99 -19.62 -16.79
N THR A 28 -2.00 -19.45 -15.89
CA THR A 28 -2.14 -19.71 -14.47
C THR A 28 -3.33 -18.91 -13.98
N SER A 29 -4.45 -19.57 -13.69
CA SER A 29 -5.58 -18.93 -13.07
C SER A 29 -5.11 -18.33 -11.74
N ILE A 30 -5.14 -17.02 -11.60
CA ILE A 30 -4.83 -16.39 -10.31
C ILE A 30 -5.90 -16.82 -9.32
N ASP A 31 -5.48 -17.66 -8.38
CA ASP A 31 -6.22 -17.91 -7.16
C ASP A 31 -5.99 -16.74 -6.20
N THR A 32 -7.01 -15.92 -6.03
CA THR A 32 -7.03 -14.82 -5.05
C THR A 32 -7.70 -15.23 -3.75
N ASN A 33 -8.08 -16.51 -3.59
CA ASN A 33 -8.55 -17.05 -2.31
C ASN A 33 -7.40 -17.53 -1.43
N GLU A 34 -6.18 -17.53 -1.96
CA GLU A 34 -4.96 -17.75 -1.20
C GLU A 34 -4.71 -16.56 -0.28
N GLU A 35 -4.63 -16.81 1.03
CA GLU A 35 -4.28 -15.80 2.02
C GLU A 35 -2.76 -15.60 2.01
N LEU A 36 -2.32 -14.49 1.40
CA LEU A 36 -0.91 -14.13 1.26
C LEU A 36 -0.57 -12.97 2.20
N ASN A 37 0.58 -13.04 2.87
CA ASN A 37 1.17 -11.89 3.54
C ASN A 37 1.86 -10.95 2.52
N LEU A 38 2.32 -9.79 2.99
CA LEU A 38 2.92 -8.80 2.10
C LEU A 38 4.16 -9.33 1.37
N GLU A 39 5.07 -10.02 2.06
CA GLU A 39 6.29 -10.54 1.43
C GLU A 39 5.97 -11.50 0.28
N GLN A 40 5.01 -12.40 0.51
CA GLN A 40 4.55 -13.34 -0.52
C GLN A 40 3.88 -12.61 -1.69
N MET A 41 3.11 -11.54 -1.41
CA MET A 41 2.53 -10.71 -2.47
C MET A 41 3.59 -9.99 -3.29
N ILE A 42 4.61 -9.42 -2.64
CA ILE A 42 5.73 -8.76 -3.31
C ILE A 42 6.43 -9.76 -4.22
N GLU A 43 6.77 -10.94 -3.71
CA GLU A 43 7.45 -11.98 -4.50
C GLU A 43 6.61 -12.42 -5.70
N LYS A 44 5.31 -12.64 -5.49
CA LYS A 44 4.39 -13.15 -6.51
C LYS A 44 4.07 -12.11 -7.59
N TYR A 45 3.89 -10.84 -7.22
CA TYR A 45 3.31 -9.82 -8.09
C TYR A 45 4.28 -8.77 -8.62
N SER A 46 5.48 -8.60 -8.04
CA SER A 46 6.43 -7.55 -8.48
C SER A 46 6.83 -7.62 -9.96
N ASN A 47 6.84 -8.83 -10.55
CA ASN A 47 7.17 -9.05 -11.97
C ASN A 47 6.01 -9.69 -12.73
N TYR A 48 4.80 -9.65 -12.17
CA TYR A 48 3.66 -10.33 -12.75
C TYR A 48 3.12 -9.57 -13.95
N ASN A 49 2.92 -10.27 -15.06
CA ASN A 49 2.39 -9.68 -16.28
C ASN A 49 0.89 -9.95 -16.38
N PHE A 50 0.09 -9.00 -15.87
CA PHE A 50 -1.36 -9.04 -15.93
C PHE A 50 -1.87 -9.06 -17.37
N SER A 51 -2.84 -9.93 -17.66
CA SER A 51 -3.34 -10.14 -19.02
C SER A 51 -4.43 -9.14 -19.41
N ASN A 52 -5.15 -8.59 -18.44
CA ASN A 52 -6.24 -7.64 -18.65
C ASN A 52 -6.56 -6.86 -17.36
N CYS A 53 -7.41 -5.85 -17.50
CA CYS A 53 -7.84 -4.98 -16.40
C CYS A 53 -8.56 -5.72 -15.27
N ASP A 54 -9.41 -6.71 -15.59
CA ASP A 54 -10.17 -7.43 -14.56
C ASP A 54 -9.22 -8.27 -13.68
N GLU A 55 -8.18 -8.83 -14.28
CA GLU A 55 -7.11 -9.55 -13.60
C GLU A 55 -6.30 -8.62 -12.69
N PHE A 56 -5.90 -7.46 -13.22
CA PHE A 56 -5.19 -6.44 -12.45
C PHE A 56 -6.03 -5.95 -11.25
N ILE A 57 -7.29 -5.59 -11.46
CA ILE A 57 -8.22 -5.14 -10.40
C ILE A 57 -8.43 -6.25 -9.35
N LYS A 58 -8.55 -7.51 -9.79
CA LYS A 58 -8.74 -8.64 -8.86
C LYS A 58 -7.55 -8.80 -7.92
N VAL A 59 -6.33 -8.73 -8.45
CA VAL A 59 -5.11 -8.78 -7.63
C VAL A 59 -4.94 -7.52 -6.80
N GLY A 60 -5.21 -6.36 -7.37
CA GLY A 60 -5.18 -5.09 -6.66
C GLY A 60 -6.11 -5.10 -5.44
N ASN A 61 -7.31 -5.68 -5.56
CA ASN A 61 -8.20 -5.85 -4.41
C ASN A 61 -7.59 -6.72 -3.32
N GLN A 62 -6.95 -7.83 -3.68
CA GLN A 62 -6.28 -8.72 -2.72
C GLN A 62 -5.15 -7.98 -1.99
N ILE A 63 -4.35 -7.20 -2.72
CA ILE A 63 -3.25 -6.40 -2.15
C ILE A 63 -3.80 -5.35 -1.17
N ILE A 64 -4.88 -4.66 -1.54
CA ILE A 64 -5.52 -3.68 -0.67
C ILE A 64 -6.15 -4.33 0.57
N ASP A 65 -6.74 -5.52 0.45
CA ASP A 65 -7.26 -6.27 1.60
C ASP A 65 -6.15 -6.67 2.57
N THR A 66 -5.01 -7.16 2.06
CA THR A 66 -3.85 -7.46 2.90
C THR A 66 -3.28 -6.19 3.52
N TYR A 67 -3.22 -5.07 2.80
CA TYR A 67 -2.77 -3.79 3.35
C TYR A 67 -3.62 -3.34 4.54
N ILE A 68 -4.94 -3.35 4.39
CA ILE A 68 -5.88 -2.98 5.45
C ILE A 68 -5.66 -3.87 6.67
N LYS A 69 -5.55 -5.19 6.46
CA LYS A 69 -5.31 -6.15 7.53
C LYS A 69 -3.97 -5.92 8.24
N THR A 70 -2.89 -5.68 7.50
CA THR A 70 -1.57 -5.38 8.07
C THR A 70 -1.60 -4.09 8.89
N VAL A 71 -2.28 -3.04 8.41
CA VAL A 71 -2.45 -1.80 9.17
C VAL A 71 -3.24 -2.02 10.45
N ASP A 72 -4.31 -2.81 10.41
CA ASP A 72 -5.11 -3.12 11.60
C ASP A 72 -4.27 -3.86 12.66
N LEU A 73 -3.48 -4.85 12.24
CA LEU A 73 -2.58 -5.58 13.14
C LEU A 73 -1.49 -4.68 13.72
N ALA A 74 -0.86 -3.84 12.89
CA ALA A 74 0.16 -2.90 13.34
C ALA A 74 -0.40 -1.91 14.37
N PHE A 75 -1.61 -1.38 14.11
CA PHE A 75 -2.30 -0.45 15.01
C PHE A 75 -2.65 -1.09 16.37
N ASP A 76 -2.95 -2.39 16.37
CA ASP A 76 -3.21 -3.17 17.59
C ASP A 76 -1.91 -3.59 18.31
N GLY A 77 -0.73 -3.19 17.82
CA GLY A 77 0.57 -3.37 18.46
C GLY A 77 1.41 -4.54 17.92
N ASP A 78 1.07 -5.11 16.77
CA ASP A 78 1.89 -6.14 16.12
C ASP A 78 3.12 -5.50 15.44
N MET A 79 4.28 -5.63 16.10
CA MET A 79 5.55 -5.12 15.58
C MET A 79 5.97 -5.75 14.26
N HIS A 80 5.61 -7.01 14.01
CA HIS A 80 5.94 -7.66 12.73
C HIS A 80 5.14 -7.03 11.60
N ALA A 81 3.83 -6.82 11.81
CA ALA A 81 2.98 -6.11 10.86
C ALA A 81 3.44 -4.66 10.63
N PHE A 82 3.89 -3.96 11.68
CA PHE A 82 4.46 -2.62 11.54
C PHE A 82 5.68 -2.59 10.61
N TYR A 83 6.64 -3.49 10.79
CA TYR A 83 7.81 -3.59 9.89
C TYR A 83 7.45 -4.04 8.47
N GLU A 84 6.37 -4.81 8.29
CA GLU A 84 5.87 -5.09 6.95
C GLU A 84 5.38 -3.81 6.25
N LEU A 85 4.78 -2.85 6.96
CA LEU A 85 4.31 -1.59 6.37
C LEU A 85 5.44 -0.78 5.70
N ASP A 86 6.68 -0.87 6.17
CA ASP A 86 7.83 -0.19 5.56
C ASP A 86 8.12 -0.67 4.12
N LYS A 87 7.69 -1.90 3.77
CA LYS A 87 7.90 -2.48 2.43
C LYS A 87 6.79 -2.10 1.45
N TYR A 88 5.64 -1.63 1.93
CA TYR A 88 4.49 -1.28 1.09
C TYR A 88 4.78 -0.15 0.09
N PRO A 89 5.43 0.98 0.46
CA PRO A 89 5.70 2.06 -0.48
C PRO A 89 6.48 1.63 -1.73
N GLU A 90 7.52 0.82 -1.55
CA GLU A 90 8.31 0.31 -2.68
C GLU A 90 7.48 -0.63 -3.56
N PHE A 91 6.65 -1.50 -2.95
CA PHE A 91 5.79 -2.40 -3.68
C PHE A 91 4.71 -1.65 -4.48
N MET A 92 4.07 -0.66 -3.87
CA MET A 92 3.04 0.15 -4.53
C MET A 92 3.62 0.96 -5.70
N ALA A 93 4.81 1.55 -5.54
CA ALA A 93 5.47 2.26 -6.63
C ALA A 93 5.74 1.36 -7.87
N LYS A 94 6.09 0.09 -7.65
CA LYS A 94 6.24 -0.89 -8.74
C LYS A 94 4.91 -1.21 -9.40
N LEU A 95 3.83 -1.35 -8.62
CA LEU A 95 2.49 -1.62 -9.14
C LEU A 95 1.94 -0.43 -9.93
N ASP A 96 2.18 0.81 -9.48
CA ASP A 96 1.75 2.02 -10.19
C ASP A 96 2.34 2.09 -11.59
N THR A 97 3.62 1.73 -11.75
CA THR A 97 4.28 1.63 -13.06
C THR A 97 3.58 0.62 -14.00
N VAL A 98 2.96 -0.42 -13.43
CA VAL A 98 2.17 -1.40 -14.18
C VAL A 98 0.75 -0.88 -14.44
N ALA A 99 0.18 -0.15 -13.47
CA ALA A 99 -1.16 0.43 -13.53
C ALA A 99 -1.30 1.44 -14.67
N ASP A 100 -0.25 2.19 -15.00
CA ASP A 100 -0.24 3.17 -16.11
C ASP A 100 -0.73 2.58 -17.44
N LYS A 101 -0.40 1.32 -17.72
CA LYS A 101 -0.87 0.62 -18.93
C LYS A 101 -2.39 0.41 -18.89
N PHE A 102 -2.91 0.06 -17.72
CA PHE A 102 -4.34 -0.20 -17.55
C PHE A 102 -5.19 1.07 -17.48
N TYR A 103 -4.61 2.20 -17.05
CA TYR A 103 -5.27 3.51 -17.18
C TYR A 103 -5.56 3.87 -18.65
N ILE A 104 -4.71 3.44 -19.59
CA ILE A 104 -4.94 3.63 -21.03
C ILE A 104 -5.97 2.61 -21.56
N ASP A 105 -5.83 1.34 -21.18
CA ASP A 105 -6.65 0.26 -21.73
C ASP A 105 -8.11 0.28 -21.23
N CYS A 106 -8.35 0.74 -20.00
CA CYS A 106 -9.67 0.70 -19.35
C CYS A 106 -9.87 1.82 -18.31
N PRO A 107 -9.78 3.10 -18.73
CA PRO A 107 -9.76 4.25 -17.83
C PRO A 107 -10.93 4.29 -16.84
N GLU A 108 -12.16 4.01 -17.31
CA GLU A 108 -13.35 4.06 -16.46
C GLU A 108 -13.36 2.95 -15.38
N LYS A 109 -12.85 1.76 -15.69
CA LYS A 109 -12.77 0.68 -14.70
C LYS A 109 -11.72 0.98 -13.64
N ILE A 110 -10.56 1.51 -14.05
CA ILE A 110 -9.50 1.86 -13.12
C ILE A 110 -9.90 3.05 -12.26
N ASP A 111 -10.49 4.11 -12.81
CA ASP A 111 -10.95 5.28 -12.03
C ASP A 111 -11.98 4.87 -10.96
N ASN A 112 -12.98 4.05 -11.33
CA ASN A 112 -13.95 3.52 -10.37
C ASN A 112 -13.31 2.64 -9.30
N TRP A 113 -12.30 1.84 -9.68
CA TRP A 113 -11.57 1.01 -8.73
C TRP A 113 -10.72 1.86 -7.77
N THR A 114 -9.97 2.85 -8.26
CA THR A 114 -9.16 3.76 -7.46
C THR A 114 -10.01 4.50 -6.42
N LYS A 115 -11.16 5.06 -6.83
CA LYS A 115 -12.11 5.70 -5.89
C LYS A 115 -12.64 4.73 -4.82
N SER A 116 -12.86 3.47 -5.20
CA SER A 116 -13.25 2.43 -4.25
C SER A 116 -12.13 2.09 -3.26
N VAL A 117 -10.90 2.02 -3.75
CA VAL A 117 -9.70 1.80 -2.92
C VAL A 117 -9.50 2.94 -1.93
N GLU A 118 -9.52 4.20 -2.37
CA GLU A 118 -9.41 5.38 -1.50
C GLU A 118 -10.43 5.36 -0.36
N LYS A 119 -11.68 4.97 -0.66
CA LYS A 119 -12.72 4.85 0.36
C LYS A 119 -12.43 3.73 1.35
N ARG A 120 -11.94 2.58 0.87
CA ARG A 120 -11.63 1.40 1.70
C ARG A 120 -10.41 1.65 2.60
N THR A 121 -9.39 2.34 2.10
CA THR A 121 -8.14 2.59 2.82
C THR A 121 -8.18 3.86 3.68
N SER A 122 -9.23 4.68 3.60
CA SER A 122 -9.36 5.91 4.38
C SER A 122 -9.15 5.72 5.89
N LEU A 123 -9.69 4.63 6.47
CA LEU A 123 -9.49 4.34 7.89
C LEU A 123 -8.05 3.89 8.17
N SER A 124 -7.48 3.04 7.31
CA SER A 124 -6.09 2.60 7.40
C SER A 124 -5.11 3.78 7.34
N ASN A 125 -5.36 4.76 6.46
CA ASN A 125 -4.53 5.98 6.39
C ASN A 125 -4.56 6.76 7.72
N LYS A 126 -5.74 6.86 8.36
CA LYS A 126 -5.86 7.48 9.69
C LYS A 126 -5.10 6.70 10.77
N LYS A 127 -5.13 5.37 10.72
CA LYS A 127 -4.38 4.50 11.64
C LYS A 127 -2.87 4.65 11.45
N ILE A 128 -2.39 4.68 10.20
CA ILE A 128 -0.97 4.95 9.91
C ILE A 128 -0.56 6.31 10.46
N MET A 129 -1.32 7.38 10.15
CA MET A 129 -1.03 8.70 10.69
C MET A 129 -0.98 8.69 12.22
N ALA A 130 -1.93 8.04 12.89
CA ALA A 130 -1.91 7.93 14.35
C ALA A 130 -0.68 7.17 14.89
N MET A 131 -0.27 6.07 14.27
CA MET A 131 0.93 5.34 14.66
C MET A 131 2.19 6.19 14.49
N THR A 132 2.37 6.79 13.32
CA THR A 132 3.54 7.63 13.03
C THR A 132 3.54 8.94 13.83
N SER A 133 2.36 9.50 14.13
CA SER A 133 2.22 10.68 15.00
C SER A 133 2.46 10.35 16.47
N SER A 134 2.12 9.15 16.95
CA SER A 134 2.47 8.73 18.31
C SER A 134 3.98 8.53 18.50
N GLU A 135 4.70 8.19 17.43
CA GLU A 135 6.17 8.23 17.41
C GLU A 135 6.71 9.67 17.42
N ILE A 136 6.03 10.60 16.74
CA ILE A 136 6.36 12.03 16.74
C ILE A 136 6.03 12.70 18.09
N ASP A 137 4.98 12.30 18.80
CA ASP A 137 4.70 12.77 20.17
C ASP A 137 5.72 12.23 21.20
N SER A 138 6.45 11.15 20.86
CA SER A 138 7.61 10.66 21.62
C SER A 138 8.90 11.42 21.30
N ILE A 139 8.93 12.14 20.19
CA ILE A 139 9.94 13.17 19.92
C ILE A 139 9.46 14.39 20.69
N SER A 140 10.04 14.63 21.86
CA SER A 140 9.94 15.91 22.55
C SER A 140 10.18 17.02 21.52
N TRP A 141 9.12 17.70 21.09
CA TRP A 141 9.22 18.96 20.38
C TRP A 141 9.94 19.88 21.35
N ASP A 142 11.25 20.00 21.16
CA ASP A 142 12.06 20.95 21.91
C ASP A 142 11.40 22.31 21.72
N GLU A 143 11.18 23.03 22.83
CA GLU A 143 10.52 24.33 22.88
C GLU A 143 11.14 25.31 21.85
N SER A 144 12.42 25.10 21.51
CA SER A 144 13.15 25.81 20.46
C SER A 144 12.60 25.65 19.03
N VAL A 145 12.03 24.50 18.68
CA VAL A 145 11.47 24.23 17.34
C VAL A 145 10.09 24.88 17.19
N GLU A 146 9.30 24.89 18.25
CA GLU A 146 8.00 25.58 18.28
C GLU A 146 8.19 27.10 18.25
N GLU A 147 9.17 27.63 18.98
CA GLU A 147 9.55 29.05 18.89
C GLU A 147 10.04 29.45 17.49
N GLU A 148 10.87 28.63 16.83
CA GLU A 148 11.38 28.92 15.49
C GLU A 148 10.28 28.84 14.42
N LEU A 149 9.36 27.88 14.53
CA LEU A 149 8.21 27.78 13.63
C LEU A 149 7.25 28.96 13.80
N ASN A 150 6.96 29.35 15.05
CA ASN A 150 6.12 30.52 15.34
C ASN A 150 6.74 31.81 14.81
N ARG A 151 8.07 31.95 14.91
CA ARG A 151 8.80 33.09 14.35
C ARG A 151 8.68 33.18 12.84
N GLN A 152 8.79 32.05 12.13
CA GLN A 152 8.63 32.01 10.67
C GLN A 152 7.20 32.30 10.23
N ILE A 153 6.20 31.90 11.02
CA ILE A 153 4.79 32.24 10.77
C ILE A 153 4.57 33.75 10.93
N GLU A 154 5.09 34.36 11.99
CA GLU A 154 4.99 35.82 12.21
C GLU A 154 5.67 36.63 11.09
N GLU A 155 6.86 36.21 10.64
CA GLU A 155 7.56 36.87 9.53
C GLU A 155 6.77 36.78 8.20
N LEU A 156 6.17 35.62 7.92
CA LEU A 156 5.31 35.43 6.75
C LEU A 156 4.03 36.28 6.81
N GLU A 157 3.43 36.43 7.99
CA GLU A 157 2.24 37.28 8.18
C GLU A 157 2.56 38.76 7.97
N GLU A 158 3.72 39.24 8.45
CA GLU A 158 4.19 40.60 8.19
C GLU A 158 4.48 40.84 6.71
N ASP A 159 5.08 39.88 6.02
CA ASP A 159 5.34 39.94 4.58
C ASP A 159 4.04 40.02 3.77
N LEU A 160 3.07 39.16 4.07
CA LEU A 160 1.76 39.18 3.41
C LEU A 160 1.01 40.48 3.65
N LYS A 161 1.08 41.03 4.87
CA LYS A 161 0.46 42.30 5.19
C LYS A 161 1.10 43.47 4.45
N ARG A 162 2.43 43.48 4.36
CA ARG A 162 3.18 44.50 3.60
C ARG A 162 2.84 44.45 2.11
N ILE A 163 2.76 43.25 1.52
CA ILE A 163 2.34 43.08 0.12
C ILE A 163 0.91 43.62 -0.07
N ALA A 164 -0.01 43.28 0.83
CA ALA A 164 -1.39 43.77 0.76
C ALA A 164 -1.50 45.30 0.92
N ASP A 165 -0.68 45.90 1.78
CA ASP A 165 -0.62 47.35 1.99
C ASP A 165 0.04 48.08 0.80
N GLU A 166 1.04 47.48 0.15
CA GLU A 166 1.63 48.00 -1.10
C GLU A 166 0.59 47.96 -2.25
N GLU A 167 -0.12 46.85 -2.41
CA GLU A 167 -1.15 46.69 -3.45
C GLU A 167 -2.36 47.64 -3.25
N THR A 168 -2.74 47.93 -2.00
CA THR A 168 -3.79 48.93 -1.72
C THR A 168 -3.33 50.39 -1.86
N SER A 169 -2.02 50.64 -1.85
CA SER A 169 -1.45 51.98 -2.06
C SER A 169 -1.35 52.34 -3.55
N GLU A 170 -1.12 51.35 -4.43
CA GLU A 170 -1.10 51.54 -5.88
C GLU A 170 -2.51 51.74 -6.47
N LEU A 171 -3.56 51.17 -5.86
CA LEU A 171 -4.96 51.31 -6.29
C LEU A 171 -5.63 52.65 -5.90
N LYS A 172 -4.94 53.54 -5.17
CA LYS A 172 -5.47 54.86 -4.78
C LYS A 172 -4.93 56.03 -5.62
N ILE A 173 -4.10 55.74 -6.63
CA ILE A 173 -3.64 56.72 -7.61
C ILE A 173 -4.33 56.42 -8.95
N ASP A 174 -5.61 56.76 -9.04
CA ASP A 174 -6.33 57.02 -10.30
C ASP A 174 -7.46 58.03 -10.05
#